data_AF-A0A2V9R7Y6-F1
#
_entry.id   AF-A0A2V9R7Y6-F1
#
_cell.length_a   1.000
_cell.length_b   1.000
_cell.length_c   1.000
_cell.angle_alpha   90.00
_cell.angle_beta   90.00
_cell.angle_gamma   90.00
#
_symmetry.space_group_name_H-M   'P 1'
#
loop_
_entity.id
_entity.type
_entity.pdbx_description
1 polymer ?
#
loop_
_entity_poly.entity_id
_entity_poly.type
_entity_poly.pdbx_seq_one_letter_code
_entity_poly.pdbx_strand_id
1 'polypeptide(L)' 'MSLYSLARPQTGEMARREPHLSAAYGHLERAKAELEKAAPNKGGHRERAMQLVDQAMQECMRGEDYDQNRPR' A
#
# COMPACT_ATOMS: atom_id res chain seq x y z
N MET A 1 27.17 3.33 3.90
CA MET A 1 26.24 3.63 2.79
C MET A 1 25.37 2.40 2.53
N SER A 2 24.12 2.65 2.14
CA SER A 2 22.94 1.79 2.12
C SER A 2 23.06 0.43 1.42
N LEU A 3 22.46 -0.61 2.02
CA LEU A 3 21.85 -1.74 1.32
C LEU A 3 20.61 -2.23 2.12
N TYR A 4 19.48 -1.55 1.95
CA TYR A 4 18.19 -2.05 2.44
C TYR A 4 17.70 -3.22 1.57
N SER A 5 17.89 -4.41 2.13
CA SER A 5 17.03 -5.60 2.10
C SER A 5 15.67 -5.48 1.37
N LEU A 6 15.48 -6.39 0.40
CA LEU A 6 14.25 -7.12 0.05
C LEU A 6 13.08 -6.36 -0.61
N ALA A 7 13.16 -6.19 -1.92
CA ALA A 7 11.97 -6.18 -2.77
C ALA A 7 11.37 -7.60 -2.80
N ARG A 8 10.38 -7.87 -1.93
CA ARG A 8 9.54 -9.07 -2.05
C ARG A 8 8.53 -8.85 -3.18
N PRO A 9 8.44 -9.74 -4.19
CA PRO A 9 7.37 -9.68 -5.16
C PRO A 9 6.09 -10.20 -4.49
N GLN A 10 5.29 -9.30 -3.91
CA GLN A 10 3.98 -9.64 -3.33
C GLN A 10 2.84 -9.73 -4.35
N THR A 11 3.12 -9.48 -5.63
CA THR A 11 2.09 -9.36 -6.68
C THR A 11 1.46 -10.71 -7.07
N GLY A 12 2.09 -11.84 -6.77
CA GLY A 12 1.59 -13.18 -7.11
C GLY A 12 0.67 -13.82 -6.06
N GLU A 13 0.88 -13.53 -4.76
CA GLU A 13 0.12 -14.16 -3.67
C GLU A 13 -1.24 -13.48 -3.39
N MET A 14 -1.41 -12.22 -3.80
CA MET A 14 -2.68 -11.50 -3.64
C MET A 14 -3.76 -11.89 -4.66
N ALA A 15 -3.45 -12.68 -5.68
CA ALA A 15 -4.41 -13.07 -6.73
C ALA A 15 -5.55 -14.00 -6.25
N ARG A 16 -5.52 -14.44 -4.97
CA ARG A 16 -6.62 -15.16 -4.29
C ARG A 16 -7.35 -14.30 -3.24
N ARG A 17 -7.40 -12.99 -3.42
CA ARG A 17 -7.99 -12.03 -2.47
C ARG A 17 -9.10 -11.23 -3.12
N GLU A 18 -9.98 -10.65 -2.30
CA GLU A 18 -11.08 -9.81 -2.75
C GLU A 18 -10.59 -8.82 -3.82
N PRO A 19 -11.12 -8.88 -5.06
CA PRO A 19 -10.49 -8.25 -6.20
C PRO A 19 -10.46 -6.72 -6.11
N HIS A 20 -11.36 -6.10 -5.35
CA HIS A 20 -11.40 -4.65 -5.20
C HIS A 20 -10.36 -4.12 -4.20
N LEU A 21 -10.14 -4.78 -3.07
CA LEU A 21 -9.14 -4.41 -2.07
C LEU A 21 -7.72 -4.59 -2.60
N SER A 22 -7.48 -5.67 -3.37
CA SER A 22 -6.17 -5.88 -4.01
C SER A 22 -5.90 -4.81 -5.07
N ALA A 23 -6.91 -4.44 -5.87
CA ALA A 23 -6.80 -3.33 -6.80
C ALA A 23 -6.58 -1.99 -6.08
N ALA A 24 -7.30 -1.73 -4.98
CA ALA A 24 -7.13 -0.53 -4.16
C ALA A 24 -5.70 -0.43 -3.60
N TYR A 25 -5.14 -1.54 -3.09
CA TYR A 25 -3.74 -1.60 -2.64
C TYR A 25 -2.77 -1.21 -3.76
N GLY A 26 -2.94 -1.80 -4.96
CA GLY A 26 -2.11 -1.45 -6.12
C GLY A 26 -2.22 0.02 -6.54
N HIS A 27 -3.41 0.63 -6.43
CA HIS A 27 -3.58 2.05 -6.66
C HIS A 27 -2.88 2.92 -5.61
N LEU A 28 -2.93 2.52 -4.34
CA LEU A 28 -2.27 3.21 -3.24
C LEU A 28 -0.74 3.15 -3.35
N GLU A 29 -0.15 2.01 -3.76
CA GLU A 29 1.28 1.91 -4.02
C GLU A 29 1.73 2.90 -5.10
N ARG A 30 0.96 3.00 -6.20
CA ARG A 30 1.25 3.97 -7.27
C ARG A 30 1.13 5.40 -6.77
N ALA A 31 0.11 5.71 -5.96
CA ALA A 31 -0.04 7.03 -5.35
C ALA A 31 1.15 7.38 -4.44
N LYS A 32 1.64 6.43 -3.63
CA LYS A 32 2.82 6.61 -2.79
C LYS A 32 4.07 6.90 -3.62
N ALA A 33 4.30 6.15 -4.69
CA ALA A 33 5.45 6.36 -5.57
C ALA A 33 5.45 7.77 -6.20
N GLU A 34 4.28 8.31 -6.55
CA GLU A 34 4.16 9.69 -7.05
C GLU A 34 4.38 10.74 -5.94
N LEU A 35 3.92 10.48 -4.71
CA LEU A 35 4.17 11.35 -3.55
C LEU A 35 5.65 11.39 -3.15
N GLU A 36 6.38 10.28 -3.32
CA GLU A 36 7.83 10.20 -3.06
C GLU A 36 8.63 11.03 -4.06
N LYS A 37 8.21 11.04 -5.34
CA LYS A 37 8.82 11.87 -6.40
C LYS A 37 8.45 13.34 -6.32
N ALA A 38 7.32 13.67 -5.67
CA ALA A 38 6.86 15.05 -5.56
C ALA A 38 7.88 15.91 -4.80
N ALA A 39 8.08 17.14 -5.27
CA ALA A 39 9.03 18.08 -4.67
C ALA A 39 8.80 18.23 -3.15
N PRO A 40 9.88 18.28 -2.33
CA PRO A 40 9.78 18.48 -0.89
C PRO A 40 9.08 19.80 -0.55
N ASN A 41 8.59 19.92 0.68
CA ASN A 41 8.11 21.19 1.27
C ASN A 41 6.82 21.78 0.69
N LYS A 42 5.84 20.94 0.32
CA LYS A 42 4.43 21.37 0.18
C LYS A 42 3.77 21.58 1.56
N GLY A 43 4.39 22.34 2.46
CA GLY A 43 3.88 22.61 3.81
C GLY A 43 3.66 21.36 4.69
N GLY A 44 4.42 20.28 4.47
CA GLY A 44 4.23 19.00 5.17
C GLY A 44 3.07 18.14 4.64
N HIS A 45 2.28 18.63 3.68
CA HIS A 45 1.15 17.87 3.11
C HIS A 45 1.59 16.60 2.39
N ARG A 46 2.76 16.62 1.74
CA ARG A 46 3.34 15.45 1.07
C ARG A 46 3.58 14.31 2.07
N GLU A 47 4.23 14.61 3.19
CA GLU A 47 4.50 13.63 4.25
C GLU A 47 3.23 13.13 4.90
N ARG A 48 2.28 14.02 5.18
CA ARG A 48 0.98 13.62 5.70
C ARG A 48 0.20 12.76 4.70
N ALA A 49 0.27 13.05 3.41
CA ALA A 49 -0.34 12.22 2.37
C ALA A 49 0.30 10.83 2.31
N MET A 50 1.64 10.73 2.37
CA MET A 50 2.33 9.43 2.42
C MET A 50 1.90 8.61 3.64
N GLN A 51 1.79 9.24 4.82
CA GLN A 51 1.31 8.57 6.05
C GLN A 51 -0.11 8.03 5.90
N LEU A 52 -1.01 8.81 5.30
CA LEU A 52 -2.39 8.39 5.07
C LEU A 52 -2.48 7.24 4.06
N VAL A 53 -1.66 7.30 3.00
CA VAL A 53 -1.58 6.21 2.00
C VAL A 53 -1.04 4.93 2.65
N ASP A 54 -0.02 5.02 3.52
CA ASP A 54 0.50 3.87 4.27
C ASP A 54 -0.56 3.24 5.18
N GLN A 55 -1.35 4.06 5.89
CA GLN A 55 -2.45 3.57 6.71
C GLN A 55 -3.52 2.88 5.86
N ALA A 56 -3.91 3.47 4.73
CA ALA A 56 -4.90 2.88 3.84
C ALA A 56 -4.43 1.53 3.27
N MET A 57 -3.14 1.39 2.92
CA MET A 57 -2.57 0.12 2.48
C MET A 57 -2.65 -0.96 3.57
N GLN A 58 -2.40 -0.58 4.83
CA GLN A 58 -2.55 -1.49 5.97
C GLN A 58 -4.00 -1.96 6.16
N GLU A 59 -4.97 -1.05 6.04
CA GLU A 59 -6.40 -1.43 6.11
C GLU A 59 -6.80 -2.36 4.97
N CYS A 60 -6.31 -2.13 3.75
CA CYS A 60 -6.60 -3.02 2.63
C CYS A 60 -6.10 -4.44 2.92
N MET A 61 -4.86 -4.58 3.40
CA MET A 61 -4.30 -5.89 3.79
C MET A 61 -5.09 -6.53 4.94
N ARG A 62 -5.55 -5.75 5.92
CA ARG A 62 -6.41 -6.27 7.01
C ARG A 62 -7.77 -6.73 6.51
N GLY A 63 -8.40 -5.96 5.61
CA GLY A 63 -9.67 -6.31 4.99
C GLY A 63 -9.57 -7.59 4.18
N GLU A 64 -8.47 -7.76 3.44
CA GLU A 64 -8.17 -8.99 2.73
C GLU A 64 -8.00 -10.20 3.67
N ASP A 65 -7.22 -10.06 4.75
CA ASP A 65 -7.03 -11.14 5.74
C ASP A 65 -8.34 -11.53 6.43
N TYR A 66 -9.19 -10.54 6.75
CA TYR A 66 -10.50 -10.77 7.32
C TYR A 66 -11.41 -11.57 6.37
N ASP A 67 -11.44 -11.22 5.07
CA ASP A 67 -12.22 -11.93 4.06
C ASP A 67 -11.73 -13.39 3.90
N GLN A 68 -10.40 -13.59 3.90
CA GLN A 68 -9.81 -14.93 3.83
C GLN A 68 -10.13 -15.81 5.03
N ASN A 69 -10.21 -15.23 6.23
CA ASN A 69 -10.47 -15.95 7.49
C ASN A 69 -11.95 -16.01 7.87
N ARG A 70 -12.88 -15.54 7.03
CA ARG A 70 -14.30 -15.49 7.36
C ARG A 70 -14.89 -16.91 7.40
N PRO A 71 -15.50 -17.36 8.52
CA PRO A 71 -16.25 -18.61 8.53
C PRO A 71 -17.44 -18.49 7.57
N ARG A 72 -17.65 -19.53 6.74
CA ARG A 72 -18.78 -19.62 5.80
C ARG A 72 -20.08 -19.94 6.53
#